data_AF-A0A6C0F099-F1
#
_entry.id   AF-A0A6C0F099-F1
#
_cell.length_a   1.000
_cell.length_b   1.000
_cell.length_c   1.000
_cell.angle_alpha   90.00
_cell.angle_beta   90.00
_cell.angle_gamma   90.00
#
_symmetry.space_group_name_H-M   'P 1'
#
loop_
_entity.id
_entity.type
_entity.pdbx_description
1 polymer ?
#
loop_
_entity_poly.entity_id
_entity_poly.type
_entity_poly.pdbx_seq_one_letter_code
_entity_poly.pdbx_strand_id
1 'polypeptide(L)'
;MSISMSKYTMTPIKSSESNIPIANIPIISDNCRIVDSRLLTDFKVQTFGGYNISQASNALEKAIMEDKIEPALHWGLQLFFSGIVNSLWSKLISLASKQINIYNPKLPEFIYNKNQQWQHIVDNPKFAKDNILLLRNHPTVRLLLAEMISILVLSKKRKINQLPKIKKEEFIIEHFKSKLEAKDNRLVDNIISDGDPSEIRIAINEMAYHLYHSHINKALYWLNWIIEWEKINSKKYGKYECAVRSIEGVDSKYSKDVIWLIWAVIHKIRQLKFAIGVSEWEKQIQCLYKLYIHKFTPAVRGKRQNYMIWSILYLTETIDYAIPLVDRPPILFQSLLGFDKIVSNLKSQQVSNVVRQELLNVVVEDNYMKPEKHKEMAANARKKEIEKMMLQKELMAKQKKINVESLDKLTEVSKIDKYLFA
;
A
#
# COMPACT_ATOMS: atom_id res chain seq x y z
N MET A 1 15.45 17.76 26.87
CA MET A 1 14.97 17.63 25.48
C MET A 1 15.98 16.81 24.69
N SER A 2 15.85 15.48 24.71
CA SER A 2 16.68 14.57 23.93
C SER A 2 15.91 14.13 22.68
N ILE A 3 16.54 14.29 21.52
CA ILE A 3 16.06 13.64 20.29
C ILE A 3 16.23 12.14 20.53
N SER A 4 15.15 11.43 20.83
CA SER A 4 15.17 9.97 20.92
C SER A 4 15.33 9.39 19.51
N MET A 5 16.54 9.44 18.96
CA MET A 5 16.92 8.45 17.96
C MET A 5 16.85 7.09 18.67
N SER A 6 15.97 6.19 18.24
CA SER A 6 16.19 4.79 18.59
C SER A 6 17.58 4.46 18.07
N LYS A 7 18.45 3.94 18.94
CA LYS A 7 19.84 3.55 18.65
C LYS A 7 20.01 2.65 17.40
N TYR A 8 18.90 2.20 16.82
CA TYR A 8 18.82 1.30 15.68
C TYR A 8 18.10 1.87 14.45
N THR A 9 17.61 3.11 14.48
CA THR A 9 16.82 3.69 13.38
C THR A 9 17.47 4.96 12.85
N MET A 10 17.74 5.01 11.55
CA MET A 10 18.25 6.22 10.88
C MET A 10 17.17 7.31 10.74
N THR A 11 15.90 6.95 10.88
CA THR A 11 14.77 7.90 10.82
C THR A 11 14.37 8.35 12.22
N PRO A 12 14.38 9.66 12.55
CA PRO A 12 14.12 10.15 13.90
C PRO A 12 12.71 9.80 14.37
N ILE A 13 12.57 9.37 15.64
CA ILE A 13 11.27 9.16 16.28
C ILE A 13 10.97 10.43 17.10
N LYS A 14 10.09 11.31 16.62
CA LYS A 14 9.60 12.46 17.42
C LYS A 14 8.12 12.28 17.77
N SER A 15 7.82 12.39 19.07
CA SER A 15 6.51 12.75 19.59
C SER A 15 6.27 14.24 19.33
N SER A 16 5.14 14.56 18.68
CA SER A 16 4.50 15.89 18.60
C SER A 16 5.44 17.10 18.56
N GLU A 17 5.71 17.63 17.37
CA GLU A 17 5.68 19.07 17.10
C GLU A 17 5.87 19.33 15.60
N SER A 18 5.01 20.19 15.08
CA SER A 18 5.06 20.84 13.78
C SER A 18 6.30 21.72 13.69
N ASN A 19 7.42 21.13 13.27
CA ASN A 19 8.54 21.76 12.57
C ASN A 19 9.62 20.70 12.40
N ILE A 20 9.58 19.98 11.28
CA ILE A 20 10.72 19.19 10.82
C ILE A 20 11.80 20.22 10.45
N PRO A 21 12.97 20.27 11.12
CA PRO A 21 14.07 21.07 10.64
C PRO A 21 14.42 20.56 9.24
N ILE A 22 14.49 21.45 8.26
CA ILE A 22 14.84 21.15 6.85
C ILE A 22 16.27 20.56 6.72
N ALA A 23 17.00 20.40 7.82
CA ALA A 23 18.34 19.82 7.83
C ALA A 23 18.30 18.29 7.63
N ASN A 24 18.83 17.86 6.48
CA ASN A 24 19.14 16.49 6.06
C ASN A 24 17.97 15.62 5.57
N ILE A 25 17.23 16.12 4.57
CA ILE A 25 16.54 15.18 3.65
C ILE A 25 17.64 14.43 2.89
N PRO A 26 17.70 13.09 2.93
CA PRO A 26 18.70 12.34 2.17
C PRO A 26 18.56 12.65 0.69
N ILE A 27 19.62 13.11 0.02
CA ILE A 27 19.55 13.40 -1.41
C ILE A 27 19.71 12.08 -2.17
N ILE A 28 18.78 11.79 -3.08
CA ILE A 28 18.90 10.62 -3.96
C ILE A 28 19.97 10.92 -5.00
N SER A 29 21.00 10.06 -5.07
CA SER A 29 22.02 10.14 -6.12
C SER A 29 21.41 9.96 -7.51
N ASP A 30 21.96 10.62 -8.53
CA ASP A 30 21.46 10.52 -9.91
C ASP A 30 21.46 9.07 -10.43
N ASN A 31 22.44 8.27 -9.99
CA ASN A 31 22.54 6.84 -10.31
C ASN A 31 21.34 6.03 -9.76
N CYS A 32 20.67 6.51 -8.71
CA CYS A 32 19.51 5.86 -8.09
C CYS A 32 18.18 6.56 -8.40
N ARG A 33 18.20 7.63 -9.19
CA ARG A 33 17.00 8.32 -9.65
C ARG A 33 16.29 7.50 -10.73
N ILE A 34 15.02 7.18 -10.50
CA ILE A 34 14.18 6.42 -11.44
C ILE A 34 13.43 7.41 -12.33
N VAL A 35 13.64 7.33 -13.64
CA VAL A 35 12.92 8.14 -14.63
C VAL A 35 12.27 7.17 -15.61
N ASP A 36 10.97 6.98 -15.43
CA ASP A 36 10.20 5.99 -16.17
C ASP A 36 8.96 6.64 -16.78
N SER A 37 8.75 6.41 -18.07
CA SER A 37 7.68 7.01 -18.87
C SER A 37 6.34 6.29 -18.77
N ARG A 38 6.30 5.09 -18.17
CA ARG A 38 5.06 4.33 -17.98
C ARG A 38 4.16 4.97 -16.93
N LEU A 39 2.87 4.96 -17.22
CA LEU A 39 1.80 5.48 -16.38
C LEU A 39 1.38 4.45 -15.34
N LEU A 40 0.63 4.89 -14.33
CA LEU A 40 0.12 4.00 -13.28
C LEU A 40 -0.75 2.86 -13.86
N THR A 41 -1.44 3.12 -14.96
CA THR A 41 -2.25 2.13 -15.69
C THR A 41 -1.43 0.97 -16.25
N ASP A 42 -0.16 1.18 -16.55
CA ASP A 42 0.73 0.17 -17.13
C ASP A 42 1.17 -0.85 -16.07
N PHE A 43 1.08 -0.47 -14.78
CA PHE A 43 1.42 -1.30 -13.63
C PHE A 43 0.21 -1.98 -13.00
N LYS A 44 -0.89 -2.17 -13.74
CA LYS A 44 -2.09 -2.86 -13.23
C LYS A 44 -1.86 -4.36 -13.00
N VAL A 45 -1.06 -4.99 -13.86
CA VAL A 45 -0.85 -6.46 -13.85
C VAL A 45 0.61 -6.82 -13.57
N GLN A 46 1.52 -5.92 -13.96
CA GLN A 46 2.96 -6.16 -13.92
C GLN A 46 3.67 -5.16 -13.01
N THR A 47 4.83 -5.58 -12.52
CA THR A 47 5.74 -4.77 -11.72
C THR A 47 6.67 -3.94 -12.59
N PHE A 48 7.50 -3.12 -11.97
CA PHE A 48 8.49 -2.27 -12.62
C PHE A 48 9.39 -3.04 -13.61
N GLY A 49 9.83 -4.24 -13.21
CA GLY A 49 10.60 -5.16 -14.04
C GLY A 49 9.78 -6.11 -14.92
N GLY A 50 8.46 -5.94 -15.03
CA GLY A 50 7.60 -6.75 -15.90
C GLY A 50 7.05 -8.03 -15.30
N TYR A 51 7.35 -8.35 -14.03
CA TYR A 51 6.83 -9.55 -13.36
C TYR A 51 5.37 -9.39 -12.95
N ASN A 52 4.59 -10.47 -12.92
CA ASN A 52 3.22 -10.42 -12.38
C ASN A 52 3.21 -9.97 -10.91
N ILE A 53 2.30 -9.05 -10.56
CA ILE A 53 2.22 -8.45 -9.21
C ILE A 53 1.96 -9.49 -8.12
N SER A 54 1.08 -10.45 -8.37
CA SER A 54 0.76 -11.50 -7.39
C SER A 54 1.99 -12.38 -7.12
N GLN A 55 2.71 -12.75 -8.17
CA GLN A 55 3.94 -13.53 -8.05
C GLN A 55 5.04 -12.75 -7.32
N ALA A 56 5.27 -11.48 -7.67
CA ALA A 56 6.23 -10.63 -6.97
C ALA A 56 5.86 -10.42 -5.49
N SER A 57 4.56 -10.26 -5.19
CA SER A 57 4.05 -10.15 -3.83
C SER A 57 4.28 -11.43 -3.02
N ASN A 58 4.12 -12.60 -3.61
CA ASN A 58 4.41 -13.88 -2.97
C ASN A 58 5.92 -14.10 -2.79
N ALA A 59 6.74 -13.68 -3.76
CA ALA A 59 8.19 -13.74 -3.68
C ALA A 59 8.75 -12.85 -2.57
N LEU A 60 8.19 -11.66 -2.36
CA LEU A 60 8.50 -10.79 -1.22
C LEU A 60 8.21 -11.50 0.12
N GLU A 61 7.02 -12.07 0.25
CA GLU A 61 6.61 -12.78 1.46
C GLU A 61 7.51 -13.98 1.74
N LYS A 62 7.81 -14.79 0.71
CA LYS A 62 8.74 -15.92 0.80
C LYS A 62 10.13 -15.45 1.25
N ALA A 63 10.67 -14.38 0.65
CA ALA A 63 11.98 -13.84 1.02
C ALA A 63 12.03 -13.35 2.48
N ILE A 64 10.95 -12.72 2.97
CA ILE A 64 10.84 -12.31 4.38
C ILE A 64 10.81 -13.52 5.30
N MET A 65 10.09 -14.58 4.95
CA MET A 65 9.99 -15.81 5.75
C MET A 65 11.27 -16.65 5.74
N GLU A 66 12.06 -16.58 4.67
CA GLU A 66 13.35 -17.25 4.51
C GLU A 66 14.54 -16.42 5.03
N ASP A 67 14.28 -15.30 5.71
CA ASP A 67 15.31 -14.40 6.27
C ASP A 67 16.29 -13.82 5.22
N LYS A 68 15.84 -13.67 3.97
CA LYS A 68 16.65 -13.18 2.83
C LYS A 68 16.44 -11.69 2.57
N ILE A 69 17.34 -10.85 3.08
CA ILE A 69 17.21 -9.38 3.04
C ILE A 69 17.25 -8.83 1.61
N GLU A 70 18.29 -9.15 0.83
CA GLU A 70 18.44 -8.59 -0.53
C GLU A 70 17.27 -8.98 -1.46
N PRO A 71 16.84 -10.26 -1.54
CA PRO A 71 15.64 -10.61 -2.30
C PRO A 71 14.37 -9.90 -1.80
N ALA A 72 14.19 -9.76 -0.48
CA ALA A 72 13.03 -9.05 0.06
C ALA A 72 13.04 -7.56 -0.33
N LEU A 73 14.19 -6.89 -0.25
CA LEU A 73 14.34 -5.51 -0.69
C LEU A 73 14.12 -5.37 -2.20
N HIS A 74 14.64 -6.30 -3.01
CA HIS A 74 14.41 -6.32 -4.46
C HIS A 74 12.92 -6.38 -4.78
N TRP A 75 12.19 -7.36 -4.26
CA TRP A 75 10.75 -7.50 -4.53
C TRP A 75 9.92 -6.37 -3.93
N GLY A 76 10.31 -5.85 -2.76
CA GLY A 76 9.71 -4.66 -2.18
C GLY A 76 9.83 -3.43 -3.07
N LEU A 77 11.03 -3.19 -3.61
CA LEU A 77 11.29 -2.08 -4.54
C LEU A 77 10.60 -2.27 -5.89
N GLN A 78 10.54 -3.49 -6.42
CA GLN A 78 9.76 -3.81 -7.63
C GLN A 78 8.31 -3.37 -7.47
N LEU A 79 7.65 -3.79 -6.39
CA LEU A 79 6.25 -3.44 -6.10
C LEU A 79 6.09 -1.93 -5.83
N PHE A 80 7.00 -1.34 -5.07
CA PHE A 80 6.98 0.09 -4.74
C PHE A 80 7.13 0.97 -5.99
N PHE A 81 8.10 0.66 -6.85
CA PHE A 81 8.28 1.35 -8.13
C PHE A 81 7.13 1.11 -9.10
N SER A 82 6.26 0.13 -8.87
CA SER A 82 5.04 -0.07 -9.65
C SER A 82 3.88 0.81 -9.20
N GLY A 83 4.06 1.65 -8.18
CA GLY A 83 2.99 2.48 -7.61
C GLY A 83 2.09 1.74 -6.61
N ILE A 84 2.44 0.51 -6.21
CA ILE A 84 1.66 -0.33 -5.28
C ILE A 84 1.95 0.09 -3.82
N VAL A 85 2.05 1.39 -3.56
CA VAL A 85 2.63 1.97 -2.35
C VAL A 85 1.83 1.60 -1.09
N ASN A 86 0.54 1.95 -1.04
CA ASN A 86 -0.30 1.73 0.15
C ASN A 86 -0.60 0.25 0.40
N SER A 87 -0.83 -0.52 -0.67
CA SER A 87 -1.09 -1.96 -0.60
C SER A 87 0.14 -2.73 -0.12
N LEU A 88 1.34 -2.36 -0.58
CA LEU A 88 2.60 -2.92 -0.11
C LEU A 88 2.82 -2.63 1.37
N TRP A 89 2.69 -1.38 1.81
CA TRP A 89 2.86 -1.00 3.21
C TRP A 89 1.89 -1.76 4.13
N SER A 90 0.62 -1.83 3.74
CA SER A 90 -0.40 -2.59 4.46
C SER A 90 -0.06 -4.08 4.52
N LYS A 91 0.51 -4.65 3.44
CA LYS A 91 0.97 -6.05 3.43
C LYS A 91 2.11 -6.27 4.41
N LEU A 92 3.10 -5.39 4.46
CA LEU A 92 4.23 -5.48 5.40
C LEU A 92 3.75 -5.45 6.86
N ILE A 93 2.83 -4.54 7.21
CA ILE A 93 2.24 -4.50 8.56
C ILE A 93 1.44 -5.78 8.84
N SER A 94 0.68 -6.28 7.87
CA SER A 94 -0.03 -7.55 8.02
C SER A 94 0.94 -8.71 8.28
N LEU A 95 2.09 -8.76 7.59
CA LEU A 95 3.11 -9.79 7.81
C LEU A 95 3.69 -9.69 9.22
N ALA A 96 3.96 -8.48 9.70
CA ALA A 96 4.41 -8.26 11.07
C ALA A 96 3.44 -8.86 12.11
N SER A 97 2.15 -8.58 11.96
CA SER A 97 1.13 -9.10 12.88
C SER A 97 0.96 -10.62 12.77
N LYS A 98 1.01 -11.19 11.56
CA LYS A 98 0.71 -12.61 11.32
C LYS A 98 1.89 -13.55 11.56
N GLN A 99 3.10 -13.10 11.26
CA GLN A 99 4.28 -13.96 11.16
C GLN A 99 5.40 -13.60 12.13
N ILE A 100 5.29 -12.51 12.90
CA ILE A 100 6.28 -12.13 13.92
C ILE A 100 5.62 -11.97 15.28
N ASN A 101 4.59 -11.11 15.40
CA ASN A 101 3.87 -10.85 16.65
C ASN A 101 4.78 -10.66 17.88
N ILE A 102 4.53 -11.40 18.97
CA ILE A 102 5.23 -11.27 20.25
C ILE A 102 6.69 -11.72 20.20
N TYR A 103 7.15 -12.36 19.12
CA TYR A 103 8.57 -12.71 18.94
C TYR A 103 9.46 -11.52 18.58
N ASN A 104 8.87 -10.36 18.30
CA ASN A 104 9.54 -9.07 18.39
C ASN A 104 8.67 -8.13 19.24
N PRO A 105 8.85 -8.12 20.57
CA PRO A 105 7.91 -7.48 21.49
C PRO A 105 7.88 -5.95 21.36
N LYS A 106 8.90 -5.34 20.75
CA LYS A 106 9.01 -3.89 20.56
C LYS A 106 8.49 -3.43 19.19
N LEU A 107 8.02 -4.38 18.38
CA LEU A 107 7.61 -4.15 17.00
C LEU A 107 6.34 -3.27 16.86
N PRO A 108 5.31 -3.37 17.71
CA PRO A 108 4.12 -2.52 17.58
C PRO A 108 4.42 -1.03 17.65
N GLU A 109 5.23 -0.60 18.62
CA GLU A 109 5.66 0.79 18.73
C GLU A 109 6.42 1.24 17.48
N PHE A 110 7.38 0.43 17.03
CA PHE A 110 8.14 0.71 15.82
C PHE A 110 7.19 0.92 14.63
N ILE A 111 6.28 -0.02 14.40
CA ILE A 111 5.32 0.04 13.28
C ILE A 111 4.45 1.28 13.39
N TYR A 112 3.91 1.57 14.57
CA TYR A 112 3.07 2.75 14.77
C TYR A 112 3.82 4.03 14.39
N ASN A 113 5.04 4.21 14.90
CA ASN A 113 5.84 5.41 14.62
C ASN A 113 6.19 5.53 13.12
N LYS A 114 6.60 4.43 12.47
CA LYS A 114 6.89 4.43 11.03
C LYS A 114 5.64 4.63 10.19
N ASN A 115 4.50 4.09 10.61
CA ASN A 115 3.24 4.28 9.91
C ASN A 115 2.79 5.73 9.95
N GLN A 116 2.96 6.44 11.07
CA GLN A 116 2.68 7.88 11.14
C GLN A 116 3.56 8.69 10.18
N GLN A 117 4.86 8.38 10.11
CA GLN A 117 5.79 9.04 9.18
C GLN A 117 5.44 8.75 7.72
N TRP A 118 5.14 7.50 7.41
CA TRP A 118 4.71 7.07 6.09
C TRP A 118 3.47 7.83 5.65
N GLN A 119 2.44 7.87 6.50
CA GLN A 119 1.16 8.51 6.19
C GLN A 119 1.29 10.01 6.03
N HIS A 120 2.08 10.67 6.88
CA HIS A 120 2.34 12.11 6.76
C HIS A 120 2.87 12.50 5.37
N ILE A 121 3.67 11.63 4.75
CA ILE A 121 4.21 11.84 3.40
C ILE A 121 3.20 11.38 2.35
N VAL A 122 2.74 10.13 2.41
CA VAL A 122 1.98 9.48 1.34
C VAL A 122 0.54 10.00 1.21
N ASP A 123 -0.08 10.44 2.31
CA ASP A 123 -1.42 11.03 2.28
C ASP A 123 -1.41 12.49 1.79
N ASN A 124 -0.24 13.08 1.53
CA ASN A 124 -0.17 14.42 0.98
C ASN A 124 -0.88 14.47 -0.40
N PRO A 125 -1.82 15.42 -0.63
CA PRO A 125 -2.55 15.54 -1.89
C PRO A 125 -1.65 15.60 -3.15
N LYS A 126 -0.40 16.05 -3.00
CA LYS A 126 0.61 16.06 -4.07
C LYS A 126 0.85 14.67 -4.68
N PHE A 127 0.70 13.60 -3.90
CA PHE A 127 0.93 12.22 -4.33
C PHE A 127 -0.35 11.44 -4.61
N ALA A 128 -1.50 12.11 -4.70
CA ALA A 128 -2.76 11.46 -5.02
C ALA A 128 -2.81 10.98 -6.48
N LYS A 129 -3.62 9.94 -6.74
CA LYS A 129 -3.85 9.37 -8.08
C LYS A 129 -2.52 8.95 -8.74
N ASP A 130 -2.29 9.36 -9.99
CA ASP A 130 -1.11 8.99 -10.77
C ASP A 130 0.20 9.57 -10.22
N ASN A 131 0.11 10.67 -9.46
CA ASN A 131 1.27 11.28 -8.82
C ASN A 131 1.87 10.43 -7.69
N ILE A 132 1.23 9.32 -7.32
CA ILE A 132 1.80 8.34 -6.39
C ILE A 132 3.15 7.78 -6.88
N LEU A 133 3.36 7.76 -8.21
CA LEU A 133 4.63 7.35 -8.81
C LEU A 133 5.78 8.32 -8.50
N LEU A 134 5.51 9.58 -8.13
CA LEU A 134 6.56 10.52 -7.72
C LEU A 134 7.26 10.06 -6.43
N LEU A 135 6.59 9.26 -5.60
CA LEU A 135 7.17 8.65 -4.40
C LEU A 135 8.33 7.70 -4.73
N ARG A 136 8.42 7.22 -5.98
CA ARG A 136 9.58 6.46 -6.48
C ARG A 136 10.88 7.16 -6.12
N ASN A 137 10.94 8.48 -6.17
CA ASN A 137 12.14 9.27 -5.88
C ASN A 137 12.00 10.06 -4.58
N HIS A 138 11.20 9.58 -3.62
CA HIS A 138 11.16 10.17 -2.29
C HIS A 138 12.12 9.45 -1.34
N PRO A 139 13.20 10.09 -0.88
CA PRO A 139 14.27 9.44 -0.12
C PRO A 139 13.79 8.84 1.20
N THR A 140 13.01 9.61 1.97
CA THR A 140 12.46 9.16 3.25
C THR A 140 11.54 7.95 3.08
N VAL A 141 10.71 7.90 2.05
CA VAL A 141 9.77 6.79 1.83
C VAL A 141 10.51 5.52 1.41
N ARG A 142 11.56 5.64 0.58
CA ARG A 142 12.44 4.51 0.26
C ARG A 142 13.12 3.97 1.52
N LEU A 143 13.64 4.86 2.37
CA LEU A 143 14.30 4.46 3.61
C LEU A 143 13.32 3.78 4.58
N LEU A 144 12.12 4.34 4.77
CA LEU A 144 11.05 3.74 5.57
C LEU A 144 10.69 2.34 5.07
N LEU A 145 10.58 2.17 3.76
CA LEU A 145 10.29 0.88 3.14
C LEU A 145 11.42 -0.13 3.39
N ALA A 146 12.68 0.27 3.14
CA ALA A 146 13.84 -0.58 3.32
C ALA A 146 14.03 -0.99 4.79
N GLU A 147 13.84 -0.05 5.72
CA GLU A 147 13.91 -0.27 7.17
C GLU A 147 12.81 -1.22 7.64
N MET A 148 11.56 -1.00 7.20
CA MET A 148 10.44 -1.89 7.51
C MET A 148 10.73 -3.31 7.01
N ILE A 149 11.09 -3.49 5.74
CA ILE A 149 11.39 -4.82 5.16
C ILE A 149 12.54 -5.49 5.92
N SER A 150 13.65 -4.78 6.13
CA SER A 150 14.82 -5.35 6.79
C SER A 150 14.52 -5.81 8.22
N ILE A 151 13.74 -5.06 9.00
CA ILE A 151 13.34 -5.47 10.35
C ILE A 151 12.43 -6.70 10.33
N LEU A 152 11.50 -6.79 9.38
CA LEU A 152 10.66 -8.00 9.26
C LEU A 152 11.50 -9.23 8.90
N VAL A 153 12.49 -9.08 8.02
CA VAL A 153 13.41 -10.16 7.66
C VAL A 153 14.25 -10.57 8.87
N LEU A 154 14.79 -9.62 9.63
CA LEU A 154 15.67 -9.90 10.77
C LEU A 154 14.94 -10.39 12.03
N SER A 155 13.63 -10.19 12.13
CA SER A 155 12.82 -10.60 13.28
C SER A 155 12.60 -12.11 13.29
N LYS A 156 12.57 -12.72 14.49
CA LYS A 156 12.18 -14.13 14.64
C LYS A 156 10.73 -14.33 14.18
N LYS A 157 10.48 -15.43 13.46
CA LYS A 157 9.15 -15.74 12.91
C LYS A 157 8.33 -16.59 13.89
N ARG A 158 7.09 -16.17 14.13
CA ARG A 158 6.05 -16.92 14.85
C ARG A 158 4.71 -16.65 14.20
N LYS A 159 4.02 -17.70 13.78
CA LYS A 159 2.65 -17.57 13.28
C LYS A 159 1.71 -17.17 14.42
N ILE A 160 0.85 -16.19 14.19
CA ILE A 160 -0.15 -15.76 15.18
C ILE A 160 -1.19 -16.85 15.41
N ASN A 161 -1.67 -16.95 16.65
CA ASN A 161 -2.75 -17.86 17.02
C ASN A 161 -3.97 -17.61 16.14
N GLN A 162 -4.53 -18.68 15.56
CA GLN A 162 -5.75 -18.62 14.78
C GLN A 162 -6.96 -18.64 15.70
N LEU A 163 -8.04 -17.98 15.29
CA LEU A 163 -9.29 -18.06 16.02
C LEU A 163 -9.93 -19.44 15.84
N PRO A 164 -10.42 -20.06 16.93
CA PRO A 164 -11.08 -21.35 16.85
C PRO A 164 -12.41 -21.20 16.09
N LYS A 165 -12.71 -22.15 15.20
CA LYS A 165 -13.94 -22.12 14.40
C LYS A 165 -15.16 -22.35 15.30
N ILE A 166 -16.09 -21.41 15.30
CA ILE A 166 -17.37 -21.51 16.02
C ILE A 166 -18.41 -22.11 15.08
N LYS A 167 -19.03 -23.22 15.49
CA LYS A 167 -20.12 -23.84 14.73
C LYS A 167 -21.46 -23.20 15.11
N LYS A 168 -22.51 -23.40 14.32
CA LYS A 168 -23.82 -22.78 14.56
C LYS A 168 -24.48 -23.29 15.85
N GLU A 169 -24.19 -24.53 16.23
CA GLU A 169 -24.74 -25.17 17.41
C GLU A 169 -24.20 -24.54 18.70
N GLU A 170 -23.07 -23.83 18.65
CA GLU A 170 -22.48 -23.11 19.79
C GLU A 170 -23.32 -21.89 20.23
N PHE A 171 -24.31 -21.49 19.43
CA PHE A 171 -25.25 -20.42 19.77
C PHE A 171 -26.53 -20.93 20.45
N ILE A 172 -26.66 -22.26 20.61
CA ILE A 172 -27.76 -22.87 21.37
C ILE A 172 -27.52 -22.62 22.87
N ILE A 173 -28.59 -22.23 23.58
CA ILE A 173 -28.52 -21.80 24.99
C ILE A 173 -27.86 -22.86 25.89
N GLU A 174 -28.14 -24.14 25.69
CA GLU A 174 -27.58 -25.24 26.50
C GLU A 174 -26.06 -25.34 26.33
N HIS A 175 -25.58 -25.34 25.08
CA HIS A 175 -24.15 -25.36 24.79
C HIS A 175 -23.46 -24.10 25.31
N PHE A 176 -24.07 -22.93 25.10
CA PHE A 176 -23.56 -21.65 25.62
C PHE A 176 -23.40 -21.70 27.14
N LYS A 177 -24.43 -22.14 27.87
CA LYS A 177 -24.40 -22.28 29.33
C LYS A 177 -23.34 -23.28 29.80
N SER A 178 -23.12 -24.37 29.06
CA SER A 178 -22.12 -25.39 29.40
C SER A 178 -20.67 -24.88 29.40
N LYS A 179 -20.40 -23.75 28.73
CA LYS A 179 -19.06 -23.18 28.55
C LYS A 179 -18.75 -22.02 29.50
N LEU A 180 -19.71 -21.59 30.31
CA LEU A 180 -19.54 -20.48 31.26
C LEU A 180 -18.70 -20.91 32.45
N GLU A 181 -17.68 -20.13 32.79
CA GLU A 181 -16.75 -20.39 33.89
C GLU A 181 -16.61 -19.20 34.85
N ALA A 182 -16.99 -17.99 34.43
CA ALA A 182 -16.91 -16.80 35.26
C ALA A 182 -17.94 -16.85 36.39
N LYS A 183 -17.47 -16.67 37.62
CA LYS A 183 -18.31 -16.72 38.83
C LYS A 183 -19.00 -15.39 39.16
N ASP A 184 -18.43 -14.29 38.70
CA ASP A 184 -18.93 -12.93 38.91
C ASP A 184 -18.67 -12.04 37.68
N ASN A 185 -19.21 -10.83 37.71
CA ASN A 185 -19.14 -9.81 36.66
C ASN A 185 -18.19 -8.64 36.98
N ARG A 186 -17.38 -8.76 38.04
CA ARG A 186 -16.58 -7.62 38.58
C ARG A 186 -15.59 -7.05 37.56
N LEU A 187 -15.13 -7.87 36.62
CA LEU A 187 -14.17 -7.47 35.59
C LEU A 187 -14.78 -6.54 34.53
N VAL A 188 -16.11 -6.53 34.37
CA VAL A 188 -16.82 -5.86 33.28
C VAL A 188 -17.89 -4.86 33.74
N ASP A 189 -18.14 -4.74 35.05
CA ASP A 189 -19.19 -3.87 35.62
C ASP A 189 -19.14 -2.42 35.11
N ASN A 190 -17.93 -1.86 34.96
CA ASN A 190 -17.74 -0.48 34.48
C ASN A 190 -17.57 -0.35 32.96
N ILE A 191 -17.72 -1.45 32.22
CA ILE A 191 -17.54 -1.51 30.76
C ILE A 191 -18.88 -1.73 30.04
N ILE A 192 -19.70 -2.60 30.62
CA ILE A 192 -21.01 -2.95 30.11
C ILE A 192 -21.99 -1.81 30.38
N SER A 193 -22.91 -1.61 29.44
CA SER A 193 -24.01 -0.65 29.57
C SER A 193 -25.34 -1.34 29.25
N ASP A 194 -26.46 -0.77 29.69
CA ASP A 194 -27.79 -1.36 29.52
C ASP A 194 -28.20 -1.51 28.04
N GLY A 195 -27.61 -0.72 27.15
CA GLY A 195 -27.79 -0.85 25.70
C GLY A 195 -27.01 -1.99 25.05
N ASP A 196 -26.15 -2.70 25.79
CA ASP A 196 -25.44 -3.87 25.28
C ASP A 196 -26.31 -5.12 25.44
N PRO A 197 -26.46 -5.97 24.42
CA PRO A 197 -27.39 -7.09 24.56
C PRO A 197 -26.87 -8.20 25.48
N SER A 198 -27.82 -8.89 26.11
CA SER A 198 -27.60 -9.84 27.20
C SER A 198 -26.54 -10.91 26.90
N GLU A 199 -26.58 -11.48 25.70
CA GLU A 199 -25.69 -12.57 25.28
C GLU A 199 -24.25 -12.08 25.13
N ILE A 200 -24.08 -10.88 24.57
CA ILE A 200 -22.76 -10.25 24.41
C ILE A 200 -22.21 -9.86 25.77
N ARG A 201 -23.04 -9.36 26.70
CA ARG A 201 -22.63 -9.04 28.06
C ARG A 201 -22.03 -10.25 28.78
N ILE A 202 -22.67 -11.41 28.68
CA ILE A 202 -22.18 -12.65 29.28
C ILE A 202 -20.88 -13.11 28.59
N ALA A 203 -20.85 -13.16 27.26
CA ALA A 203 -19.66 -13.58 26.51
C ALA A 203 -18.44 -12.67 26.75
N ILE A 204 -18.68 -11.36 26.92
CA ILE A 204 -17.65 -10.37 27.26
C ILE A 204 -17.11 -10.60 28.66
N ASN A 205 -17.97 -10.93 29.63
CA ASN A 205 -17.52 -11.27 30.98
C ASN A 205 -16.62 -12.51 30.99
N GLU A 206 -17.02 -13.56 30.26
CA GLU A 206 -16.21 -14.78 30.10
C GLU A 206 -14.86 -14.49 29.43
N MET A 207 -14.86 -13.69 28.37
CA MET A 207 -13.63 -13.25 27.71
C MET A 207 -12.73 -12.49 28.71
N ALA A 208 -13.28 -11.57 29.50
CA ALA A 208 -12.54 -10.81 30.50
C ALA A 208 -11.93 -11.73 31.57
N TYR A 209 -12.71 -12.69 32.07
CA TYR A 209 -12.27 -13.70 33.04
C TYR A 209 -11.10 -14.51 32.51
N HIS A 210 -11.17 -15.02 31.28
CA HIS A 210 -10.09 -15.80 30.69
C HIS A 210 -8.85 -14.96 30.36
N LEU A 211 -9.01 -13.70 29.96
CA LEU A 211 -7.87 -12.80 29.76
C LEU A 211 -7.14 -12.50 31.09
N TYR A 212 -7.90 -12.28 32.16
CA TYR A 212 -7.34 -12.05 33.49
C TYR A 212 -6.52 -13.26 33.98
N HIS A 213 -7.05 -14.47 33.81
CA HIS A 213 -6.39 -15.72 34.22
C HIS A 213 -5.40 -16.29 33.18
N SER A 214 -5.09 -15.56 32.10
CA SER A 214 -4.17 -15.99 31.05
C SER A 214 -4.57 -17.28 30.31
N HIS A 215 -5.87 -17.59 30.22
CA HIS A 215 -6.40 -18.73 29.46
C HIS A 215 -6.61 -18.37 27.98
N ILE A 216 -5.52 -18.34 27.21
CA ILE A 216 -5.50 -17.87 25.81
C ILE A 216 -6.55 -18.55 24.91
N ASN A 217 -6.63 -19.88 24.88
CA ASN A 217 -7.51 -20.59 23.95
C ASN A 217 -8.99 -20.27 24.21
N LYS A 218 -9.37 -20.13 25.48
CA LYS A 218 -10.74 -19.77 25.87
C LYS A 218 -11.01 -18.30 25.59
N ALA A 219 -10.06 -17.40 25.85
CA ALA A 219 -10.19 -15.99 25.49
C ALA A 219 -10.37 -15.80 23.97
N LEU A 220 -9.61 -16.51 23.14
CA LEU A 220 -9.75 -16.49 21.69
C LEU A 220 -11.05 -17.14 21.20
N TYR A 221 -11.56 -18.15 21.91
CA TYR A 221 -12.89 -18.71 21.66
C TYR A 221 -13.97 -17.65 21.85
N TRP A 222 -14.01 -16.97 23.00
CA TRP A 222 -15.03 -15.95 23.26
C TRP A 222 -14.90 -14.74 22.35
N LEU A 223 -13.68 -14.33 22.01
CA LEU A 223 -13.44 -13.32 20.98
C LEU A 223 -14.11 -13.71 19.65
N ASN A 224 -13.91 -14.94 19.18
CA ASN A 224 -14.50 -15.36 17.91
C ASN A 224 -16.01 -15.60 18.02
N TRP A 225 -16.48 -16.09 19.16
CA TRP A 225 -17.90 -16.27 19.44
C TRP A 225 -18.64 -14.94 19.32
N ILE A 226 -18.14 -13.87 19.95
CA ILE A 226 -18.71 -12.52 19.88
C ILE A 226 -18.79 -12.01 18.43
N ILE A 227 -17.70 -12.18 17.67
CA ILE A 227 -17.62 -11.71 16.27
C ILE A 227 -18.59 -12.48 15.35
N GLU A 228 -18.68 -13.80 15.49
CA GLU A 228 -19.61 -14.60 14.68
C GLU A 228 -21.07 -14.40 15.12
N TRP A 229 -21.32 -14.21 16.42
CA TRP A 229 -22.64 -13.87 16.94
C TRP A 229 -23.16 -12.56 16.32
N GLU A 230 -22.33 -11.51 16.31
CA GLU A 230 -22.71 -10.21 15.71
C GLU A 230 -23.02 -10.39 14.22
N LYS A 231 -22.17 -11.10 13.49
CA LYS A 231 -22.32 -11.34 12.06
C LYS A 231 -23.59 -12.13 11.72
N ILE A 232 -23.98 -13.12 12.53
CA ILE A 232 -25.22 -13.90 12.33
C ILE A 232 -26.44 -13.02 12.58
N ASN A 233 -26.44 -12.26 13.67
CA ASN A 233 -27.57 -11.43 14.05
C ASN A 233 -27.74 -10.21 13.14
N SER A 234 -26.64 -9.58 12.72
CA SER A 234 -26.66 -8.52 11.69
C SER A 234 -27.24 -9.02 10.37
N LYS A 235 -26.99 -10.28 9.98
CA LYS A 235 -27.62 -10.87 8.78
C LYS A 235 -29.10 -11.16 8.96
N LYS A 236 -29.51 -11.61 10.15
CA LYS A 236 -30.89 -12.00 10.44
C LYS A 236 -31.82 -10.80 10.66
N TYR A 237 -31.31 -9.76 11.32
CA TYR A 237 -32.09 -8.60 11.77
C TYR A 237 -31.66 -7.29 11.07
N GLY A 238 -30.76 -7.36 10.09
CA GLY A 238 -30.31 -6.23 9.26
C GLY A 238 -29.18 -5.41 9.88
N LYS A 239 -29.33 -5.00 11.15
CA LYS A 239 -28.28 -4.28 11.88
C LYS A 239 -28.27 -4.70 13.34
N TYR A 240 -27.09 -4.86 13.89
CA TYR A 240 -26.89 -5.08 15.31
C TYR A 240 -25.97 -4.00 15.87
N GLU A 241 -26.37 -3.39 16.99
CA GLU A 241 -25.67 -2.26 17.60
C GLU A 241 -25.49 -2.51 19.10
N CYS A 242 -24.29 -2.21 19.60
CA CYS A 242 -24.01 -2.13 21.04
C CYS A 242 -24.24 -0.70 21.56
N ALA A 243 -24.12 -0.52 22.88
CA ALA A 243 -24.13 0.81 23.46
C ALA A 243 -23.04 1.71 22.84
N VAL A 244 -23.36 3.00 22.72
CA VAL A 244 -22.49 4.00 22.10
C VAL A 244 -21.19 4.13 22.89
N ARG A 245 -20.06 3.95 22.22
CA ARG A 245 -18.72 4.16 22.78
C ARG A 245 -17.98 5.18 21.92
N SER A 246 -17.78 6.38 22.47
CA SER A 246 -17.09 7.45 21.77
C SER A 246 -15.59 7.18 21.75
N ILE A 247 -15.02 7.04 20.55
CA ILE A 247 -13.60 6.81 20.34
C ILE A 247 -13.03 7.98 19.55
N GLU A 248 -12.01 8.63 20.11
CA GLU A 248 -11.33 9.74 19.43
C GLU A 248 -10.72 9.28 18.09
N GLY A 249 -10.97 10.06 17.03
CA GLY A 249 -10.46 9.77 15.69
C GLY A 249 -11.27 8.73 14.90
N VAL A 250 -12.39 8.23 15.45
CA VAL A 250 -13.35 7.37 14.74
C VAL A 250 -14.65 8.14 14.51
N ASP A 251 -15.21 8.00 13.31
CA ASP A 251 -16.50 8.60 12.96
C ASP A 251 -17.61 8.07 13.90
N SER A 252 -18.43 8.98 14.43
CA SER A 252 -19.48 8.69 15.41
C SER A 252 -20.49 7.64 14.90
N LYS A 253 -20.66 7.50 13.58
CA LYS A 253 -21.50 6.46 12.98
C LYS A 253 -21.02 5.03 13.25
N TYR A 254 -19.75 4.86 13.61
CA TYR A 254 -19.15 3.56 13.94
C TYR A 254 -19.04 3.30 15.44
N SER A 255 -19.46 4.24 16.30
CA SER A 255 -19.31 4.18 17.77
C SER A 255 -20.07 3.03 18.44
N LYS A 256 -21.02 2.40 17.74
CA LYS A 256 -21.86 1.30 18.23
C LYS A 256 -21.36 -0.10 17.83
N ASP A 257 -20.19 -0.21 17.20
CA ASP A 257 -19.60 -1.50 16.81
C ASP A 257 -19.16 -2.31 18.03
N VAL A 258 -19.48 -3.61 18.06
CA VAL A 258 -19.13 -4.55 19.16
C VAL A 258 -17.63 -4.60 19.42
N ILE A 259 -16.79 -4.29 18.43
CA ILE A 259 -15.34 -4.30 18.62
C ILE A 259 -14.85 -3.28 19.64
N TRP A 260 -15.60 -2.20 19.90
CA TRP A 260 -15.22 -1.22 20.91
C TRP A 260 -15.40 -1.77 22.32
N LEU A 261 -16.42 -2.60 22.52
CA LEU A 261 -16.62 -3.34 23.75
C LEU A 261 -15.48 -4.35 23.98
N ILE A 262 -15.05 -5.06 22.93
CA ILE A 262 -13.89 -5.96 22.99
C ILE A 262 -12.62 -5.20 23.39
N TRP A 263 -12.33 -4.07 22.74
CA TRP A 263 -11.17 -3.24 23.08
C TRP A 263 -11.24 -2.66 24.49
N ALA A 264 -12.43 -2.26 24.96
CA ALA A 264 -12.62 -1.77 26.32
C ALA A 264 -12.24 -2.84 27.37
N VAL A 265 -12.60 -4.11 27.13
CA VAL A 265 -12.17 -5.23 27.98
C VAL A 265 -10.66 -5.40 27.95
N ILE A 266 -10.04 -5.42 26.76
CA ILE A 266 -8.58 -5.52 26.62
C ILE A 266 -7.89 -4.41 27.42
N HIS A 267 -8.38 -3.17 27.33
CA HIS A 267 -7.84 -2.05 28.09
C HIS A 267 -8.06 -2.16 29.60
N LYS A 268 -9.22 -2.63 30.06
CA LYS A 268 -9.47 -2.85 31.49
C LYS A 268 -8.55 -3.92 32.05
N ILE A 269 -8.45 -5.08 31.39
CA ILE A 269 -7.58 -6.17 31.86
C ILE A 269 -6.11 -5.73 31.84
N ARG A 270 -5.70 -4.97 30.82
CA ARG A 270 -4.37 -4.34 30.79
C ARG A 270 -4.13 -3.47 32.02
N GLN A 271 -5.05 -2.58 32.36
CA GLN A 271 -4.93 -1.71 33.54
C GLN A 271 -4.82 -2.52 34.83
N LEU A 272 -5.62 -3.57 34.99
CA LEU A 272 -5.59 -4.43 36.18
C LEU A 272 -4.28 -5.21 36.32
N LYS A 273 -3.74 -5.74 35.21
CA LYS A 273 -2.49 -6.53 35.23
C LYS A 273 -1.24 -5.68 35.41
N PHE A 274 -1.26 -4.42 34.98
CA PHE A 274 -0.07 -3.58 34.88
C PHE A 274 -0.18 -2.26 35.65
N ALA A 275 -1.00 -2.22 36.71
CA ALA A 275 -1.30 -1.02 37.49
C ALA A 275 -0.09 -0.32 38.16
N ILE A 276 1.11 -0.90 38.10
CA ILE A 276 2.33 -0.39 38.75
C ILE A 276 3.37 -0.06 37.68
N GLY A 277 3.49 1.23 37.36
CA GLY A 277 4.48 1.79 36.42
C GLY A 277 4.11 1.63 34.94
N VAL A 278 4.45 2.62 34.11
CA VAL A 278 4.32 2.52 32.64
C VAL A 278 5.27 1.44 32.16
N SER A 279 4.74 0.25 32.04
CA SER A 279 5.49 -0.88 31.56
C SER A 279 5.63 -0.83 30.04
N GLU A 280 6.73 -1.41 29.55
CA GLU A 280 6.92 -1.64 28.12
C GLU A 280 5.73 -2.38 27.49
N TRP A 281 5.01 -3.23 28.26
CA TRP A 281 3.79 -3.95 27.86
C TRP A 281 2.65 -3.03 27.44
N GLU A 282 2.34 -2.03 28.28
CA GLU A 282 1.21 -1.13 28.07
C GLU A 282 1.37 -0.33 26.77
N LYS A 283 2.60 0.12 26.52
CA LYS A 283 2.93 0.92 25.34
C LYS A 283 2.67 0.16 24.04
N GLN A 284 2.98 -1.14 23.99
CA GLN A 284 2.77 -1.95 22.78
C GLN A 284 1.29 -2.16 22.48
N ILE A 285 0.48 -2.49 23.50
CA ILE A 285 -0.97 -2.62 23.34
C ILE A 285 -1.59 -1.29 22.89
N GLN A 286 -1.13 -0.17 23.44
CA GLN A 286 -1.58 1.15 23.00
C GLN A 286 -1.22 1.45 21.54
N CYS A 287 -0.02 1.09 21.10
CA CYS A 287 0.38 1.24 19.70
C CYS A 287 -0.47 0.38 18.76
N LEU A 288 -0.78 -0.87 19.15
CA LEU A 288 -1.71 -1.74 18.41
C LEU A 288 -3.12 -1.15 18.33
N TYR A 289 -3.62 -0.60 19.42
CA TYR A 289 -4.91 0.09 19.44
C TYR A 289 -4.94 1.30 18.52
N LYS A 290 -3.89 2.15 18.56
CA LYS A 290 -3.77 3.31 17.65
C LYS A 290 -3.70 2.90 16.17
N LEU A 291 -2.98 1.82 15.86
CA LEU A 291 -2.97 1.22 14.52
C LEU A 291 -4.35 0.66 14.12
N TYR A 292 -5.11 0.16 15.09
CA TYR A 292 -6.45 -0.37 14.87
C TYR A 292 -7.48 0.72 14.54
N ILE A 293 -7.48 1.83 15.28
CA ILE A 293 -8.47 2.92 15.11
C ILE A 293 -8.20 3.79 13.89
N HIS A 294 -6.96 3.85 13.42
CA HIS A 294 -6.56 4.75 12.35
C HIS A 294 -7.39 4.57 11.06
N LYS A 295 -8.14 5.59 10.60
CA LYS A 295 -9.04 5.50 9.43
C LYS A 295 -9.97 4.28 9.49
N PHE A 296 -10.53 4.01 10.68
CA PHE A 296 -11.39 2.85 10.89
C PHE A 296 -12.65 2.88 10.03
N THR A 297 -12.97 1.72 9.46
CA THR A 297 -14.26 1.40 8.82
C THR A 297 -14.60 -0.06 9.14
N PRO A 298 -15.87 -0.47 9.13
CA PRO A 298 -16.24 -1.88 9.36
C PRO A 298 -15.54 -2.86 8.40
N ALA A 299 -15.24 -2.42 7.17
CA ALA A 299 -14.54 -3.24 6.17
C ALA A 299 -13.08 -3.59 6.54
N VAL A 300 -12.39 -2.77 7.36
CA VAL A 300 -11.01 -3.05 7.79
C VAL A 300 -10.93 -3.93 9.04
N ARG A 301 -12.05 -4.13 9.74
CA ARG A 301 -12.15 -4.94 10.98
C ARG A 301 -11.50 -6.31 10.84
N GLY A 302 -11.88 -7.06 9.80
CA GLY A 302 -11.33 -8.41 9.56
C GLY A 302 -9.83 -8.40 9.26
N LYS A 303 -9.33 -7.38 8.54
CA LYS A 303 -7.90 -7.24 8.23
C LYS A 303 -7.06 -6.90 9.46
N ARG A 304 -7.65 -6.16 10.42
CA ARG A 304 -6.99 -5.68 11.64
C ARG A 304 -7.23 -6.57 12.87
N GLN A 305 -7.96 -7.66 12.72
CA GLN A 305 -8.23 -8.62 13.80
C GLN A 305 -6.96 -9.15 14.46
N ASN A 306 -5.86 -9.28 13.71
CA ASN A 306 -4.58 -9.71 14.25
C ASN A 306 -4.01 -8.74 15.31
N TYR A 307 -4.35 -7.45 15.29
CA TYR A 307 -3.90 -6.52 16.34
C TYR A 307 -4.59 -6.80 17.67
N MET A 308 -5.86 -7.23 17.65
CA MET A 308 -6.58 -7.65 18.86
C MET A 308 -5.98 -8.94 19.40
N ILE A 309 -5.77 -9.94 18.54
CA ILE A 309 -5.14 -11.21 18.94
C ILE A 309 -3.74 -10.95 19.50
N TRP A 310 -2.95 -10.10 18.86
CA TRP A 310 -1.62 -9.74 19.34
C TRP A 310 -1.69 -9.02 20.71
N SER A 311 -2.67 -8.15 20.92
CA SER A 311 -2.90 -7.52 22.23
C SER A 311 -3.29 -8.54 23.31
N ILE A 312 -4.10 -9.55 22.96
CA ILE A 312 -4.43 -10.66 23.85
C ILE A 312 -3.17 -11.44 24.22
N LEU A 313 -2.29 -11.73 23.25
CA LEU A 313 -1.01 -12.39 23.54
C LEU A 313 -0.16 -11.60 24.54
N TYR A 314 -0.11 -10.26 24.43
CA TYR A 314 0.56 -9.42 25.43
C TYR A 314 -0.03 -9.53 26.84
N LEU A 315 -1.32 -9.87 26.96
CA LEU A 315 -2.00 -10.01 28.26
C LEU A 315 -1.90 -11.42 28.86
N THR A 316 -1.72 -12.44 28.02
CA THR A 316 -1.83 -13.84 28.45
C THR A 316 -0.51 -14.60 28.42
N GLU A 317 0.41 -14.27 27.50
CA GLU A 317 1.66 -15.00 27.32
C GLU A 317 2.80 -14.39 28.14
N THR A 318 3.77 -15.23 28.49
CA THR A 318 5.06 -14.76 29.03
C THR A 318 5.96 -14.32 27.88
N ILE A 319 6.29 -13.03 27.83
CA ILE A 319 7.06 -12.43 26.73
C ILE A 319 8.46 -12.05 27.21
N ASP A 320 9.47 -12.43 26.45
CA ASP A 320 10.85 -12.04 26.68
C ASP A 320 11.14 -10.65 26.10
N TYR A 321 11.19 -9.63 26.95
CA TYR A 321 11.49 -8.24 26.58
C TYR A 321 12.98 -7.92 26.44
N ALA A 322 13.85 -8.86 26.79
CA ALA A 322 15.28 -8.73 26.51
C ALA A 322 15.53 -8.75 24.99
N ILE A 323 14.62 -9.37 24.22
CA ILE A 323 14.64 -9.36 22.76
C ILE A 323 14.68 -7.89 22.27
N PRO A 324 15.76 -7.48 21.59
CA PRO A 324 15.84 -6.15 21.00
C PRO A 324 14.94 -6.05 19.76
N LEU A 325 14.57 -4.83 19.38
CA LEU A 325 13.86 -4.59 18.12
C LEU A 325 14.64 -5.11 16.91
N VAL A 326 15.97 -4.95 16.97
CA VAL A 326 16.93 -5.39 15.94
C VAL A 326 18.01 -6.19 16.63
N ASP A 327 18.01 -7.50 16.39
CA ASP A 327 19.00 -8.43 16.96
C ASP A 327 20.39 -8.26 16.34
N ARG A 328 20.45 -7.94 15.04
CA ARG A 328 21.69 -7.78 14.27
C ARG A 328 21.80 -6.40 13.62
N PRO A 329 22.10 -5.33 14.39
CA PRO A 329 22.20 -3.98 13.87
C PRO A 329 23.19 -3.79 12.72
N PRO A 330 24.40 -4.41 12.71
CA PRO A 330 25.34 -4.25 11.59
C PRO A 330 24.75 -4.69 10.25
N ILE A 331 23.98 -5.78 10.24
CA ILE A 331 23.33 -6.30 9.04
C ILE A 331 22.24 -5.32 8.55
N LEU A 332 21.48 -4.73 9.49
CA LEU A 332 20.51 -3.68 9.15
C LEU A 332 21.21 -2.46 8.54
N PHE A 333 22.30 -1.98 9.13
CA PHE A 333 23.02 -0.82 8.57
C PHE A 333 23.61 -1.14 7.20
N GLN A 334 24.19 -2.34 7.03
CA GLN A 334 24.70 -2.77 5.74
C GLN A 334 23.60 -2.85 4.68
N SER A 335 22.39 -3.32 5.03
CA SER A 335 21.26 -3.37 4.09
C SER A 335 20.76 -1.97 3.74
N LEU A 336 20.67 -1.06 4.71
CA LEU A 336 20.25 0.33 4.51
C LEU A 336 21.27 1.19 3.75
N LEU A 337 22.56 0.83 3.77
CA LEU A 337 23.58 1.48 2.94
C LEU A 337 23.64 0.82 1.54
N GLY A 338 23.44 -0.49 1.48
CA GLY A 338 23.53 -1.27 0.25
C GLY A 338 22.29 -1.20 -0.65
N PHE A 339 21.13 -0.75 -0.16
CA PHE A 339 19.89 -0.79 -0.96
C PHE A 339 19.95 0.11 -2.21
N ASP A 340 20.77 1.18 -2.21
CA ASP A 340 21.00 2.02 -3.40
C ASP A 340 21.61 1.21 -4.55
N LYS A 341 22.44 0.20 -4.26
CA LYS A 341 22.96 -0.73 -5.26
C LYS A 341 21.82 -1.54 -5.90
N ILE A 342 20.84 -1.97 -5.10
CA ILE A 342 19.64 -2.67 -5.59
C ILE A 342 18.84 -1.73 -6.50
N VAL A 343 18.66 -0.47 -6.10
CA VAL A 343 17.96 0.53 -6.92
C VAL A 343 18.70 0.78 -8.25
N SER A 344 20.03 0.91 -8.21
CA SER A 344 20.86 1.07 -9.41
C SER A 344 20.71 -0.11 -10.37
N ASN A 345 20.65 -1.35 -9.84
CA ASN A 345 20.39 -2.54 -10.66
C ASN A 345 18.99 -2.50 -11.29
N LEU A 346 17.98 -2.10 -10.50
CA LEU A 346 16.60 -1.98 -10.97
C LEU A 346 16.43 -0.86 -12.00
N LYS A 347 17.21 0.21 -11.94
CA LYS A 347 17.13 1.35 -12.86
C LYS A 347 17.27 0.93 -14.34
N SER A 348 18.02 -0.13 -14.63
CA SER A 348 18.12 -0.70 -15.99
C SER A 348 16.78 -1.16 -16.58
N GLN A 349 15.78 -1.39 -15.74
CA GLN A 349 14.43 -1.83 -16.11
C GLN A 349 13.48 -0.66 -16.37
N GLN A 350 13.95 0.58 -16.25
CA GLN A 350 13.15 1.75 -16.55
C GLN A 350 12.88 1.86 -18.07
N VAL A 351 11.71 2.34 -18.44
CA VAL A 351 11.37 2.62 -19.84
C VAL A 351 11.47 4.12 -20.07
N SER A 352 12.46 4.55 -20.85
CA SER A 352 12.54 5.91 -21.38
C SER A 352 11.92 5.96 -22.77
N ASN A 353 10.84 6.73 -22.95
CA ASN A 353 10.27 7.08 -24.26
C ASN A 353 11.21 8.03 -25.02
N VAL A 354 12.40 7.56 -25.39
CA VAL A 354 13.27 8.27 -26.34
C VAL A 354 13.34 7.53 -27.69
N VAL A 355 12.97 6.24 -27.78
CA VAL A 355 12.84 5.55 -29.08
C VAL A 355 11.80 4.43 -28.98
N ARG A 356 10.58 4.63 -29.54
CA ARG A 356 9.67 3.60 -30.10
C ARG A 356 8.23 4.14 -30.35
N GLN A 357 8.11 5.23 -31.11
CA GLN A 357 6.84 5.56 -31.78
C GLN A 357 6.95 5.59 -33.31
N GLU A 358 8.14 5.45 -33.89
CA GLU A 358 8.32 5.49 -35.36
C GLU A 358 8.38 4.11 -36.04
N LEU A 359 8.31 2.99 -35.30
CA LEU A 359 8.49 1.64 -35.87
C LEU A 359 7.24 0.76 -35.88
N LEU A 360 6.06 1.27 -35.53
CA LEU A 360 4.82 0.51 -35.60
C LEU A 360 3.70 1.38 -36.13
N ASN A 361 3.62 1.50 -37.46
CA ASN A 361 2.38 1.56 -38.25
C ASN A 361 2.75 1.35 -39.72
N VAL A 362 3.19 0.13 -40.03
CA VAL A 362 3.29 -0.35 -41.41
C VAL A 362 2.03 -1.15 -41.67
N VAL A 363 1.17 -0.64 -42.55
CA VAL A 363 0.03 -1.41 -43.08
C VAL A 363 0.54 -2.09 -44.35
N VAL A 364 0.34 -3.40 -44.45
CA VAL A 364 0.68 -4.18 -45.65
C VAL A 364 -0.57 -4.23 -46.54
N GLU A 365 -0.49 -3.63 -47.72
CA GLU A 365 -1.44 -3.81 -48.82
C GLU A 365 -0.64 -4.30 -50.05
N ASP A 366 -1.15 -5.33 -50.73
CA ASP A 366 -0.58 -5.90 -51.96
C ASP A 366 0.90 -6.33 -51.88
N ASN A 367 1.32 -6.97 -50.78
CA ASN A 367 2.70 -7.45 -50.55
C ASN A 367 3.79 -6.36 -50.48
N TYR A 368 3.43 -5.08 -50.37
CA TYR A 368 4.39 -3.99 -50.16
C TYR A 368 4.11 -3.21 -48.87
N MET A 369 5.17 -2.89 -48.14
CA MET A 369 5.10 -2.06 -46.93
C MET A 369 4.80 -0.60 -47.32
N LYS A 370 3.69 -0.03 -46.84
CA LYS A 370 3.39 1.40 -47.03
C LYS A 370 3.11 2.07 -45.67
N PRO A 371 3.69 3.27 -45.41
CA PRO A 371 3.34 4.04 -44.22
C PRO A 371 1.91 4.60 -44.35
N GLU A 372 1.18 4.68 -43.24
CA GLU A 372 -0.24 5.09 -43.17
C GLU A 372 -0.52 6.45 -43.87
N LYS A 373 0.47 7.36 -43.89
CA LYS A 373 0.39 8.68 -44.56
C LYS A 373 0.79 8.67 -46.04
N HIS A 374 0.99 7.51 -46.67
CA HIS A 374 1.41 7.44 -48.08
C HIS A 374 0.45 8.20 -49.02
N LYS A 375 -0.87 8.10 -48.79
CA LYS A 375 -1.87 8.82 -49.61
C LYS A 375 -1.78 10.35 -49.42
N GLU A 376 -1.56 10.84 -48.20
CA GLU A 376 -1.36 12.27 -47.92
C GLU A 376 -0.03 12.79 -48.48
N MET A 377 1.05 12.00 -48.37
CA MET A 377 2.36 12.36 -48.93
C MET A 377 2.33 12.40 -50.45
N ALA A 378 1.67 11.44 -51.10
CA ALA A 378 1.48 11.44 -52.55
C ALA A 378 0.63 12.63 -53.01
N ALA A 379 -0.45 12.96 -52.27
CA ALA A 379 -1.27 14.14 -52.56
C ALA A 379 -0.48 15.46 -52.39
N ASN A 380 0.31 15.58 -51.33
CA ASN A 380 1.17 16.74 -51.09
C ASN A 380 2.29 16.87 -52.12
N ALA A 381 2.89 15.75 -52.55
CA ALA A 381 3.89 15.75 -53.62
C ALA A 381 3.28 16.24 -54.94
N ARG A 382 2.10 15.73 -55.31
CA ARG A 382 1.37 16.15 -56.52
C ARG A 382 0.97 17.64 -56.46
N LYS A 383 0.58 18.14 -55.29
CA LYS A 383 0.26 19.57 -55.09
C LYS A 383 1.49 20.45 -55.25
N LYS A 384 2.64 20.06 -54.69
CA LYS A 384 3.92 20.78 -54.88
C LYS A 384 4.39 20.78 -56.34
N GLU A 385 4.15 19.69 -57.05
CA GLU A 385 4.50 19.58 -58.47
C GLU A 385 3.65 20.50 -59.35
N ILE A 386 2.34 20.60 -59.05
CA ILE A 386 1.43 21.56 -59.70
C ILE A 386 1.85 23.00 -59.40
N GLU A 387 2.18 23.34 -58.14
CA GLU A 387 2.68 24.67 -57.77
C GLU A 387 3.98 25.02 -58.51
N LYS A 388 4.90 24.06 -58.64
CA LYS A 388 6.16 24.25 -59.38
C LYS A 388 5.91 24.46 -60.88
N MET A 389 4.96 23.72 -61.47
CA MET A 389 4.56 23.92 -62.87
C MET A 389 3.91 25.29 -63.10
N MET A 390 3.04 25.75 -62.18
CA MET A 390 2.45 27.08 -62.26
C MET A 390 3.51 28.18 -62.16
N LEU A 391 4.46 28.06 -61.22
CA LEU A 391 5.56 29.01 -61.08
C LEU A 391 6.45 29.06 -62.34
N GLN A 392 6.74 27.90 -62.94
CA GLN A 392 7.48 27.84 -64.20
C GLN A 392 6.71 28.49 -65.36
N LYS A 393 5.40 28.29 -65.44
CA LYS A 393 4.55 28.96 -66.44
C LYS A 393 4.58 30.48 -66.27
N GLU A 394 4.47 30.98 -65.04
CA GLU A 394 4.56 32.41 -64.76
C GLU A 394 5.93 32.99 -65.14
N LEU A 395 7.02 32.26 -64.86
CA LEU A 395 8.36 32.66 -65.26
C LEU A 395 8.51 32.70 -66.80
N MET A 396 7.98 31.72 -67.52
CA MET A 396 7.98 31.73 -68.99
C MET A 396 7.14 32.86 -69.57
N ALA A 397 5.99 33.16 -68.97
CA ALA A 397 5.13 34.28 -69.37
C ALA A 397 5.87 35.62 -69.20
N LYS A 398 6.54 35.81 -68.05
CA LYS A 398 7.38 37.00 -67.80
C LYS A 398 8.55 37.12 -68.77
N GLN A 399 9.25 36.03 -69.07
CA GLN A 399 10.34 36.03 -70.07
C GLN A 399 9.86 36.43 -71.46
N LYS A 400 8.66 35.98 -71.85
CA LYS A 400 8.03 36.32 -73.14
C LYS A 400 7.27 37.64 -73.13
N LYS A 401 7.30 38.39 -72.01
CA LYS A 401 6.58 39.68 -71.79
C LYS A 401 5.08 39.62 -72.13
N ILE A 402 4.44 38.47 -71.87
CA ILE A 402 3.01 38.24 -72.10
C ILE A 402 2.35 37.73 -70.82
N ASN A 403 1.03 37.87 -70.69
CA ASN A 403 0.31 37.30 -69.55
C ASN A 403 0.11 35.78 -69.72
N VAL A 404 -0.19 35.08 -68.62
CA VAL A 404 -0.30 33.61 -68.57
C VAL A 404 -1.41 33.08 -69.49
N GLU A 405 -2.54 33.78 -69.59
CA GLU A 405 -3.65 33.40 -70.49
C GLU A 405 -3.26 33.52 -71.98
N SER A 406 -2.48 34.54 -72.35
CA SER A 406 -1.97 34.67 -73.72
C SER A 406 -0.92 33.62 -74.03
N LEU A 407 -0.13 33.20 -73.03
CA LEU A 407 0.81 32.09 -73.17
C LEU A 407 0.07 30.77 -73.41
N ASP A 408 -1.01 30.49 -72.67
CA ASP A 408 -1.81 29.27 -72.84
C ASP A 408 -2.44 29.22 -74.25
N LYS A 409 -3.02 30.33 -74.73
CA LYS A 409 -3.54 30.45 -76.12
C LYS A 409 -2.45 30.22 -77.17
N LEU A 410 -1.25 30.76 -76.97
CA LEU A 410 -0.11 30.53 -77.87
C LEU A 410 0.33 29.06 -77.89
N THR A 411 0.32 28.38 -76.74
CA THR A 411 0.61 26.93 -76.69
C THR A 411 -0.50 26.09 -77.33
N GLU A 412 -1.76 26.48 -77.23
CA GLU A 412 -2.85 25.77 -77.91
C GLU A 412 -2.80 25.98 -79.42
N VAL A 413 -2.57 27.21 -79.89
CA VAL A 413 -2.35 27.50 -81.33
C VAL A 413 -1.15 26.73 -81.85
N SER A 414 -0.03 26.68 -81.11
CA SER A 414 1.14 25.88 -81.50
C SER A 414 0.88 24.36 -81.53
N LYS A 415 -0.02 23.85 -80.68
CA LYS A 415 -0.46 22.45 -80.74
C LYS A 415 -1.35 22.20 -81.95
N ILE A 416 -2.26 23.12 -82.26
CA ILE A 416 -3.14 23.04 -83.43
C ILE A 416 -2.33 23.12 -84.72
N ASP A 417 -1.34 24.01 -84.81
CA ASP A 417 -0.40 24.08 -85.94
C ASP A 417 0.40 22.78 -86.09
N LYS A 418 0.83 22.17 -84.98
CA LYS A 418 1.47 20.84 -85.01
C LYS A 418 0.55 19.71 -85.47
N TYR A 419 -0.76 19.85 -85.33
CA TYR A 419 -1.75 18.86 -85.80
C TYR A 419 -2.25 19.14 -87.22
N LEU A 420 -2.17 20.39 -87.70
CA LEU A 420 -2.52 20.77 -89.07
C LEU A 420 -1.36 20.60 -90.07
N PHE A 421 -0.11 20.60 -89.57
CA PHE A 421 1.10 20.45 -90.37
C PHE A 421 1.95 19.20 -90.01
N ALA A 422 1.37 18.22 -89.29
CA ALA A 422 1.87 16.86 -89.17
C ALA A 422 0.92 15.91 -89.92
#